data_AF-A0A9X1GJ18-F1
#
_entry.id   AF-A0A9X1GJ18-F1
#
_cell.length_a   1.000
_cell.length_b   1.000
_cell.length_c   1.000
_cell.angle_alpha   90.00
_cell.angle_beta   90.00
_cell.angle_gamma   90.00
#
_symmetry.space_group_name_H-M   'P 1'
#
loop_
_entity.id
_entity.type
_entity.pdbx_description
1 polymer ?
#
loop_
_entity_poly.entity_id
_entity_poly.type
_entity_poly.pdbx_seq_one_letter_code
_entity_poly.pdbx_strand_id
1 'polypeptide(L)'
;MQAYKLKGKIDQSGNLLITESVNLPPGDVEVIVWQATETLDNITTPASESAPETPRRRTKIKALQNWFEKTQPAPPDFDPDQAKWEYLKEKHNL
;
A
#
# COMPACT_ATOMS: atom_id res chain seq x y z
N MET A 1 -14.52 0.92 20.24
CA MET A 1 -14.77 1.68 19.00
C MET A 1 -14.58 0.73 17.84
N GLN A 2 -15.55 0.66 16.92
CA GLN A 2 -15.47 -0.21 15.74
C GLN A 2 -15.38 0.67 14.49
N ALA A 3 -14.41 0.37 13.62
CA ALA A 3 -14.19 1.10 12.38
C ALA A 3 -14.48 0.19 11.19
N TYR A 4 -15.05 0.77 10.13
CA TYR A 4 -15.34 0.09 8.88
C TYR A 4 -14.46 0.67 7.78
N LYS A 5 -13.75 -0.19 7.06
CA LYS A 5 -13.00 0.20 5.86
C LYS A 5 -13.94 0.05 4.66
N LEU A 6 -14.40 1.18 4.13
CA LEU A 6 -15.29 1.23 2.97
C LEU A 6 -14.55 1.87 1.80
N LYS A 7 -14.88 1.46 0.58
CA LYS A 7 -14.39 2.15 -0.62
C LYS A 7 -15.31 3.33 -0.94
N GLY A 8 -14.75 4.53 -0.86
CA GLY A 8 -15.41 5.77 -1.27
C GLY A 8 -14.59 6.49 -2.33
N LYS A 9 -15.25 7.30 -3.15
CA LYS A 9 -14.63 8.20 -4.11
C LYS A 9 -15.07 9.63 -3.86
N ILE A 10 -14.21 10.60 -4.20
CA ILE A 10 -14.59 12.01 -4.19
C ILE A 10 -15.11 12.35 -5.59
N ASP A 11 -16.30 12.93 -5.68
CA ASP A 11 -16.86 13.38 -6.97
C ASP A 11 -16.24 14.70 -7.44
N GLN A 12 -16.59 15.15 -8.64
CA GLN A 12 -16.09 16.41 -9.22
C GLN A 12 -16.47 17.67 -8.42
N SER A 13 -17.50 17.55 -7.57
CA SER A 13 -17.99 18.62 -6.70
C SER A 13 -17.34 18.59 -5.31
N GLY A 14 -16.48 17.61 -5.03
CA GLY A 14 -15.79 17.46 -3.75
C GLY A 14 -16.54 16.63 -2.70
N ASN A 15 -17.61 15.93 -3.06
CA ASN A 15 -18.40 15.13 -2.13
C ASN A 15 -17.88 13.69 -2.03
N LEU A 16 -17.90 13.13 -0.82
CA LEU A 16 -17.62 11.71 -0.59
C LEU A 16 -18.83 10.86 -1.02
N LEU A 17 -18.61 9.98 -1.98
CA LEU A 17 -19.57 8.99 -2.42
C LEU A 17 -19.13 7.59 -1.99
N ILE A 18 -19.98 6.91 -1.22
CA ILE A 18 -19.81 5.51 -0.83
C ILE A 18 -20.88 4.71 -1.57
N THR A 19 -20.46 3.79 -2.44
CA THR A 19 -21.39 2.98 -3.25
C THR A 19 -21.76 1.66 -2.57
N GLU A 20 -21.05 1.29 -1.51
CA GLU A 20 -21.27 0.06 -0.75
C GLU A 20 -22.30 0.30 0.36
N SER A 21 -23.30 -0.58 0.47
CA SER A 21 -24.26 -0.56 1.56
C SER A 21 -23.62 -1.10 2.84
N VAL A 22 -23.70 -0.34 3.92
CA VAL A 22 -23.22 -0.75 5.25
C VAL A 22 -24.40 -0.79 6.24
N ASN A 23 -24.48 -1.86 7.04
CA ASN A 23 -25.49 -2.00 8.07
C ASN A 23 -24.90 -1.58 9.42
N LEU A 24 -25.23 -0.36 9.86
CA LEU A 24 -24.79 0.19 11.14
C LEU A 24 -26.00 0.39 12.05
N PRO A 25 -25.86 0.14 13.37
CA PRO A 25 -26.91 0.49 14.31
C PRO A 25 -27.14 2.01 14.31
N PRO A 26 -28.36 2.50 14.60
CA PRO A 26 -28.63 3.93 14.69
C PRO A 26 -27.76 4.59 15.77
N GLY A 27 -27.12 5.71 15.43
CA GLY A 27 -26.27 6.47 16.34
C GLY A 27 -25.36 7.45 15.58
N ASP A 28 -24.63 8.27 16.34
CA ASP A 28 -23.63 9.17 15.78
C ASP A 28 -22.39 8.39 15.31
N VAL A 29 -21.83 8.81 14.19
CA VAL A 29 -20.64 8.19 13.60
C VAL A 29 -19.62 9.25 13.21
N GLU A 30 -18.34 8.91 13.37
CA GLU A 30 -17.22 9.71 12.87
C GLU A 30 -16.73 9.13 11.53
N VAL A 31 -16.43 10.00 10.57
CA VAL A 31 -15.94 9.61 9.25
C VAL A 31 -14.49 10.06 9.10
N ILE A 32 -13.58 9.11 8.88
CA ILE A 32 -12.17 9.37 8.60
C ILE A 32 -11.94 9.14 7.11
N VAL A 33 -11.56 10.20 6.38
CA VAL A 33 -11.27 10.12 4.94
C VAL A 33 -9.76 10.02 4.74
N TRP A 34 -9.32 8.89 4.19
CA TRP A 34 -7.94 8.68 3.77
C TRP A 34 -7.87 8.69 2.25
N GLN A 35 -7.14 9.63 1.65
CA GLN A 35 -6.97 9.65 0.20
C GLN A 35 -6.05 8.50 -0.22
N ALA A 36 -6.58 7.56 -1.00
CA ALA A 36 -5.76 6.55 -1.65
C ALA A 36 -4.95 7.23 -2.75
N THR A 37 -3.63 7.14 -2.68
CA THR A 37 -2.77 7.40 -3.84
C THR A 37 -3.10 6.34 -4.89
N GLU A 38 -3.57 6.75 -6.07
CA GLU A 38 -3.86 5.85 -7.18
C GLU A 38 -2.60 5.02 -7.51
N THR A 39 -2.57 3.77 -7.08
CA THR A 39 -1.80 2.73 -7.77
C THR A 39 -2.59 2.37 -9.02
N LEU A 40 -2.12 2.89 -10.14
CA LEU A 40 -2.62 2.60 -11.48
C LEU A 40 -2.31 1.14 -11.82
N ASP A 41 -3.19 0.22 -11.44
CA ASP A 41 -3.07 -1.20 -11.80
C ASP A 41 -3.81 -1.51 -13.11
N ASN A 42 -3.01 -1.51 -14.18
CA ASN A 42 -3.00 -2.40 -15.36
C ASN A 42 -4.32 -2.84 -16.04
N ILE A 43 -4.45 -2.46 -17.33
CA ILE A 43 -5.11 -3.27 -18.36
C ILE A 43 -4.06 -3.80 -19.35
N THR A 44 -3.83 -5.11 -19.26
CA THR A 44 -3.50 -6.09 -20.31
C THR A 44 -2.31 -5.86 -21.26
N THR A 45 -1.24 -6.63 -21.03
CA THR A 45 -0.56 -7.41 -22.08
C THR A 45 0.06 -8.66 -21.43
N PRO A 46 -0.28 -9.91 -21.83
CA PRO A 46 0.43 -11.08 -21.34
C PRO A 46 1.69 -11.25 -22.18
N ALA A 47 2.78 -10.60 -21.78
CA ALA A 47 4.12 -10.94 -22.25
C ALA A 47 4.70 -11.97 -21.29
N SER A 48 4.49 -13.25 -21.60
CA SER A 48 5.34 -14.31 -21.08
C SER A 48 6.72 -14.11 -21.70
N GLU A 49 7.67 -13.55 -20.95
CA GLU A 49 9.08 -13.92 -21.09
C GLU A 49 9.94 -13.29 -19.98
N SER A 50 10.64 -14.18 -19.29
CA SER A 50 11.95 -13.97 -18.65
C SER A 50 12.02 -13.12 -17.39
N ALA A 51 12.40 -13.79 -16.29
CA ALA A 51 12.78 -13.23 -15.00
C ALA A 51 13.60 -11.92 -15.10
N PRO A 52 13.28 -10.89 -14.31
CA PRO A 52 14.09 -9.68 -14.30
C PRO A 52 15.34 -9.94 -13.46
N GLU A 53 16.50 -9.92 -14.12
CA GLU A 53 17.76 -9.68 -13.44
C GLU A 53 17.63 -8.40 -12.59
N THR A 54 17.96 -8.53 -11.31
CA THR A 54 17.86 -7.51 -10.26
C THR A 54 18.21 -6.10 -10.75
N PRO A 55 17.32 -5.09 -10.58
CA PRO A 55 17.67 -3.72 -10.89
C PRO A 55 18.71 -3.23 -9.87
N ARG A 56 19.97 -3.10 -10.30
CA ARG A 56 21.01 -2.42 -9.53
C ARG A 56 20.57 -0.97 -9.29
N ARG A 57 20.08 -0.69 -8.08
CA ARG A 57 19.62 0.66 -7.68
C ARG A 57 20.81 1.63 -7.72
N ARG A 58 20.89 2.45 -8.78
CA ARG A 58 21.90 3.52 -8.88
C ARG A 58 21.52 4.67 -7.97
N THR A 59 22.31 4.90 -6.92
CA THR A 59 22.14 6.04 -6.02
C THR A 59 23.02 7.20 -6.46
N LYS A 60 22.55 8.45 -6.31
CA LYS A 60 23.37 9.66 -6.52
C LYS A 60 24.29 9.98 -5.32
N ILE A 61 24.13 9.26 -4.22
CA ILE A 61 24.84 9.50 -2.96
C ILE A 61 26.01 8.51 -2.87
N LYS A 62 27.24 9.02 -3.08
CA LYS A 62 28.46 8.19 -3.10
C LYS A 62 28.64 7.32 -1.85
N ALA A 63 28.26 7.84 -0.67
CA ALA A 63 28.37 7.10 0.60
C ALA A 63 27.48 5.84 0.66
N LEU A 64 26.34 5.87 -0.03
CA LEU A 64 25.37 4.77 -0.01
C LEU A 64 25.58 3.79 -1.17
N GLN A 65 26.45 4.10 -2.13
CA GLN A 65 26.66 3.25 -3.31
C GLN A 65 27.10 1.83 -2.95
N ASN A 66 28.08 1.69 -2.04
CA ASN A 66 28.56 0.40 -1.56
C ASN A 66 27.47 -0.38 -0.79
N TRP A 67 26.62 0.33 -0.04
CA TRP A 67 25.49 -0.28 0.66
C TRP A 67 24.52 -0.90 -0.35
N PHE A 68 24.05 -0.11 -1.32
CA PHE A 68 23.07 -0.56 -2.30
C PHE A 68 23.62 -1.67 -3.23
N GLU A 69 24.93 -1.71 -3.47
CA GLU A 69 25.59 -2.80 -4.21
C GLU A 69 25.65 -4.11 -3.41
N LYS A 70 25.72 -4.05 -2.08
CA LYS A 70 25.78 -5.22 -1.20
C LYS A 70 24.43 -5.73 -0.75
N THR A 71 23.40 -4.88 -0.75
CA THR A 71 22.06 -5.28 -0.30
C THR A 71 21.19 -5.74 -1.45
N GLN A 72 20.55 -6.88 -1.29
CA GLN A 72 19.56 -7.37 -2.23
C GLN A 72 18.32 -6.47 -2.21
N PRO A 73 17.73 -6.13 -3.37
CA PRO A 73 16.43 -5.46 -3.42
C PRO A 73 15.38 -6.29 -2.67
N ALA A 74 14.42 -5.62 -2.05
CA ALA A 74 13.25 -6.29 -1.50
C ALA A 74 12.55 -7.10 -2.62
N PRO A 75 12.04 -8.31 -2.32
CA PRO A 75 11.27 -9.09 -3.27
C PRO A 75 10.09 -8.28 -3.85
N PRO A 76 9.68 -8.53 -5.11
CA PRO A 76 8.54 -7.86 -5.71
C PRO A 76 7.22 -8.11 -4.94
N ASP A 77 7.12 -9.23 -4.23
CA ASP A 77 5.98 -9.59 -3.39
C ASP A 77 6.11 -9.09 -1.94
N PHE A 78 7.07 -8.19 -1.64
CA PHE A 78 7.26 -7.67 -0.30
C PHE A 78 6.12 -6.70 0.08
N ASP A 79 5.26 -7.13 1.01
CA ASP A 79 4.24 -6.28 1.62
C ASP A 79 4.83 -5.51 2.82
N PRO A 80 5.06 -4.18 2.68
CA PRO A 80 5.65 -3.37 3.74
C PRO A 80 4.72 -3.23 4.96
N ASP A 81 3.41 -3.30 4.75
CA ASP A 81 2.44 -3.19 5.83
C ASP A 81 2.41 -4.48 6.63
N GLN A 82 2.41 -5.65 5.97
CA GLN A 82 2.49 -6.95 6.65
C GLN A 82 3.80 -7.09 7.44
N ALA A 83 4.94 -6.75 6.85
CA ALA A 83 6.24 -6.83 7.53
C ALA A 83 6.28 -5.92 8.78
N LYS A 84 5.67 -4.74 8.69
CA LYS A 84 5.54 -3.82 9.83
C LYS A 84 4.61 -4.39 10.91
N TRP A 85 3.49 -5.00 10.51
CA TRP A 85 2.57 -5.65 11.44
C TRP A 85 3.22 -6.83 12.17
N GLU A 86 3.97 -7.68 11.47
CA GLU A 86 4.70 -8.80 12.08
C GLU A 86 5.77 -8.31 13.06
N TYR A 87 6.54 -7.28 12.67
CA TYR A 87 7.51 -6.66 13.57
C TYR A 87 6.86 -6.08 14.83
N LEU A 88 5.74 -5.37 14.68
CA LEU A 88 5.01 -4.81 15.81
C LEU A 88 4.42 -5.92 16.70
N LYS A 89 3.95 -7.00 16.09
CA LYS A 89 3.45 -8.18 16.82
C LYS A 89 4.54 -8.84 17.64
N GLU A 90 5.70 -9.09 17.03
CA GLU A 90 6.86 -9.70 17.70
C GLU A 90 7.46 -8.78 18.77
N LYS A 91 7.51 -7.46 18.53
CA LYS A 91 8.06 -6.50 19.50
C LYS A 91 7.13 -6.19 20.66
N HIS A 92 5.83 -6.15 20.42
CA HIS A 92 4.84 -5.75 21.41
C HIS A 92 4.02 -6.93 21.96
N ASN A 93 4.39 -8.18 21.62
CA ASN A 93 3.69 -9.42 22.00
C ASN A 93 2.16 -9.31 21.83
N LEU A 94 1.72 -8.81 20.66
CA LEU A 94 0.30 -8.70 20.31
C LEU A 94 -0.29 -10.04 19.86
#